data_AF-A0AAP3MAX3-F1
#
_entry.id   AF-A0AAP3MAX3-F1
#
_cell.length_a   1.000
_cell.length_b   1.000
_cell.length_c   1.000
_cell.angle_alpha   90.00
_cell.angle_beta   90.00
_cell.angle_gamma   90.00
#
_symmetry.space_group_name_H-M   'P 1'
#
loop_
_entity.id
_entity.type
_entity.pdbx_description
1 polymer ?
#
loop_
_entity_poly.entity_id
_entity_poly.type
_entity_poly.pdbx_seq_one_letter_code
_entity_poly.pdbx_strand_id
1 'polypeptide(L)'
;MKSFIFLLIMIFSLDIYAIPSQAEINEYKNKEYQVCENQCYADRESCFAQSRSFARNQAEWQSMDIACFKQRNACSERCKLILSQPY
;
A
#
# COMPACT_ATOMS: atom_id res chain seq x y z
N MET A 1 -35.77 -56.50 -4.99
CA MET A 1 -34.31 -56.60 -4.77
C MET A 1 -33.59 -55.64 -5.70
N LYS A 2 -33.06 -54.55 -5.15
CA LYS A 2 -31.68 -54.04 -5.31
C LYS A 2 -31.65 -52.64 -4.72
N SER A 3 -31.08 -52.57 -3.52
CA SER A 3 -30.58 -51.37 -2.88
C SER A 3 -29.79 -50.51 -3.87
N PHE A 4 -29.87 -49.19 -3.73
CA PHE A 4 -28.68 -48.34 -3.61
C PHE A 4 -29.08 -47.03 -2.93
N ILE A 5 -28.77 -46.96 -1.64
CA ILE A 5 -28.65 -45.74 -0.86
C ILE A 5 -27.30 -45.11 -1.23
N PHE A 6 -27.31 -43.88 -1.73
CA PHE A 6 -26.21 -42.89 -1.69
C PHE A 6 -26.91 -41.55 -1.99
N LEU A 7 -27.46 -40.82 -1.01
CA LEU A 7 -26.74 -40.08 0.02
C LEU A 7 -25.64 -39.19 -0.59
N LEU A 8 -26.03 -38.28 -1.50
CA LEU A 8 -25.22 -37.10 -1.82
C LEU A 8 -25.58 -35.99 -0.85
N ILE A 9 -25.12 -36.21 0.38
CA ILE A 9 -24.91 -35.16 1.36
C ILE A 9 -23.80 -34.26 0.84
N MET A 10 -24.12 -32.98 0.74
CA MET A 10 -23.25 -31.84 1.00
C MET A 10 -21.77 -32.03 0.64
N ILE A 11 -21.41 -31.54 -0.54
CA ILE A 11 -20.12 -30.88 -0.69
C ILE A 11 -20.46 -29.40 -0.95
N PHE A 12 -21.04 -28.78 0.08
CA PHE A 12 -20.72 -27.39 0.33
C PHE A 12 -19.22 -27.39 0.59
N SER A 13 -18.44 -26.96 -0.41
CA SER A 13 -17.10 -26.49 -0.17
C SER A 13 -17.23 -25.34 0.81
N LEU A 14 -17.18 -25.67 2.11
CA LEU A 14 -16.76 -24.76 3.13
C LEU A 14 -15.32 -24.42 2.73
N ASP A 15 -15.19 -23.40 1.89
CA ASP A 15 -13.98 -22.58 1.88
C ASP A 15 -13.88 -22.06 3.32
N ILE A 16 -13.19 -22.84 4.14
CA ILE A 16 -12.74 -22.40 5.45
C ILE A 16 -11.75 -21.29 5.11
N TYR A 17 -12.25 -20.06 5.00
CA TYR A 17 -11.42 -18.87 4.99
C TYR A 17 -10.67 -18.90 6.32
N ALA A 18 -9.47 -19.45 6.30
CA ALA A 18 -8.58 -19.42 7.43
C ALA A 18 -8.37 -17.96 7.78
N ILE A 19 -8.72 -17.59 9.02
CA ILE A 19 -8.44 -16.26 9.53
C ILE A 19 -6.91 -16.13 9.52
N PRO A 20 -6.35 -15.13 8.81
CA PRO A 20 -4.90 -14.97 8.76
C PRO A 20 -4.37 -14.74 10.16
N SER A 21 -3.23 -15.34 10.46
CA SER A 21 -2.52 -15.11 11.71
C SER A 21 -2.08 -13.65 11.81
N GLN A 22 -1.85 -13.19 13.04
CA GLN A 22 -1.33 -11.84 13.28
C GLN A 22 0.03 -11.61 12.57
N ALA A 23 0.83 -12.67 12.41
CA ALA A 23 2.10 -12.61 11.69
C ALA A 23 1.90 -12.32 10.20
N GLU A 24 0.97 -13.03 9.54
CA GLU A 24 0.64 -12.81 8.13
C GLU A 24 0.05 -11.42 7.89
N ILE A 25 -0.80 -10.94 8.81
CA ILE A 25 -1.35 -9.58 8.76
C ILE A 25 -0.22 -8.54 8.86
N ASN A 26 0.72 -8.71 9.79
CA ASN A 26 1.84 -7.79 9.98
C ASN A 26 2.79 -7.79 8.78
N GLU A 27 3.06 -8.97 8.18
CA GLU A 27 3.88 -9.10 6.99
C GLU A 27 3.25 -8.36 5.81
N TYR A 28 1.96 -8.57 5.57
CA TYR A 28 1.24 -7.88 4.51
C TYR A 28 1.27 -6.36 4.72
N LYS A 29 0.98 -5.86 5.92
CA LYS A 29 1.04 -4.42 6.24
C LYS A 29 2.41 -3.82 5.94
N ASN A 30 3.47 -4.53 6.31
CA ASN A 30 4.84 -4.09 6.04
C ASN A 30 5.11 -3.99 4.54
N LYS A 31 4.61 -4.96 3.76
CA LYS A 31 4.72 -4.94 2.30
C LYS A 31 3.99 -3.74 1.69
N GLU A 32 2.74 -3.50 2.09
CA GLU A 32 1.96 -2.34 1.64
C GLU A 32 2.62 -1.01 2.02
N TYR A 33 3.12 -0.91 3.26
CA TYR A 33 3.88 0.25 3.72
C TYR A 33 5.11 0.51 2.84
N GLN A 34 5.90 -0.53 2.52
CA GLN A 34 7.09 -0.38 1.67
C GLN A 34 6.73 0.06 0.25
N VAL A 35 5.67 -0.52 -0.34
CA VAL A 35 5.18 -0.11 -1.66
C VAL A 35 4.77 1.36 -1.64
N CYS A 36 4.03 1.78 -0.61
CA CYS A 36 3.62 3.18 -0.42
C CYS A 36 4.82 4.14 -0.28
N GLU A 37 5.79 3.82 0.59
CA GLU A 37 6.99 4.65 0.77
C GLU A 37 7.80 4.79 -0.52
N ASN A 38 7.95 3.70 -1.28
CA ASN A 38 8.67 3.71 -2.56
C ASN A 38 7.97 4.62 -3.57
N GLN A 39 6.63 4.61 -3.61
CA GLN A 39 5.87 5.54 -4.45
C GLN A 39 6.07 6.99 -4.02
N CYS A 40 6.00 7.29 -2.72
CA CYS A 40 6.26 8.64 -2.20
C CYS A 40 7.66 9.15 -2.56
N TYR A 41 8.66 8.27 -2.58
CA TYR A 41 10.00 8.60 -3.00
C TYR A 41 10.05 8.89 -4.51
N ALA A 42 9.46 8.03 -5.34
CA ALA A 42 9.42 8.21 -6.79
C ALA A 42 8.71 9.52 -7.19
N ASP A 43 7.58 9.83 -6.55
CA ASP A 43 6.83 11.07 -6.78
C ASP A 43 7.66 12.31 -6.41
N ARG A 44 8.47 12.22 -5.35
CA ARG A 44 9.40 13.28 -4.97
C ARG A 44 10.48 13.50 -6.03
N GLU A 45 11.10 12.45 -6.53
CA GLU A 45 12.10 12.56 -7.59
C GLU A 45 11.50 13.18 -8.85
N SER A 46 10.28 12.79 -9.21
CA SER A 46 9.53 13.41 -10.31
C SER A 46 9.26 14.90 -10.05
N CYS A 47 8.90 15.27 -8.82
CA CYS A 47 8.70 16.66 -8.42
C CYS A 47 9.99 17.49 -8.56
N PHE A 48 11.14 16.97 -8.12
CA PHE A 48 12.43 17.66 -8.29
C PHE A 48 12.84 17.80 -9.75
N ALA A 49 12.61 16.78 -10.58
CA ALA A 49 12.86 16.86 -12.02
C ALA A 49 12.02 17.98 -12.66
N GLN A 50 10.74 18.08 -12.28
CA GLN A 50 9.84 19.14 -12.74
C GLN A 50 10.24 20.52 -12.22
N SER A 51 10.61 20.62 -10.94
CA SER A 51 11.08 21.85 -10.28
C SER A 51 12.19 22.54 -11.08
N ARG A 52 13.19 21.75 -11.52
CA ARG A 52 14.30 22.26 -12.35
C ARG A 52 13.86 22.73 -13.74
N SER A 53 12.83 22.12 -14.32
CA SER A 53 12.35 22.46 -15.66
C SER A 53 11.46 23.71 -15.69
N PHE A 54 10.75 24.00 -14.59
CA PHE A 54 9.76 25.08 -14.52
C PHE A 54 10.26 26.35 -13.84
N ALA A 55 11.28 26.25 -12.99
CA ALA A 55 11.81 27.42 -12.28
C ALA A 55 12.48 28.41 -13.24
N ARG A 56 12.10 29.69 -13.15
CA ARG A 56 12.70 30.76 -13.97
C ARG A 56 13.94 31.37 -13.34
N ASN A 57 14.12 31.15 -12.05
CA ASN A 57 15.25 31.64 -11.26
C ASN A 57 15.51 30.74 -10.05
N GLN A 58 16.61 31.00 -9.35
CA GLN A 58 17.03 30.20 -8.20
C GLN A 58 16.05 30.24 -7.03
N ALA A 59 15.42 31.37 -6.76
CA ALA A 59 14.48 31.50 -5.65
C ALA A 59 13.20 30.66 -5.89
N GLU A 60 12.69 30.67 -7.12
CA GLU A 60 11.57 29.81 -7.54
C GLU A 60 11.95 28.33 -7.41
N TRP A 61 13.14 27.94 -7.90
CA TRP A 61 13.62 26.57 -7.79
C TRP A 61 13.70 26.09 -6.34
N GLN A 62 14.29 26.88 -5.45
CA GLN A 62 14.38 26.53 -4.02
C GLN A 62 13.00 26.42 -3.35
N SER A 63 12.06 27.29 -3.72
CA SER A 63 10.69 27.24 -3.21
C SER A 63 9.98 25.96 -3.64
N MET A 64 10.12 25.58 -4.91
CA MET A 64 9.56 24.34 -5.44
C MET A 64 10.20 23.10 -4.81
N ASP A 65 11.51 23.09 -4.60
CA ASP A 65 12.20 22.00 -3.92
C ASP A 65 11.70 21.79 -2.49
N ILE A 66 11.49 22.87 -1.72
CA ILE A 66 10.89 22.81 -0.38
C ILE A 66 9.47 22.22 -0.44
N ALA A 67 8.68 22.56 -1.47
CA ALA A 67 7.35 22.01 -1.66
C ALA A 67 7.41 20.49 -1.93
N CYS A 68 8.34 20.03 -2.78
CA CYS A 68 8.56 18.60 -3.04
C CYS A 68 8.93 17.84 -1.75
N PHE A 69 9.81 18.39 -0.91
CA PHE A 69 10.15 17.80 0.39
C PHE A 69 8.94 17.69 1.32
N LYS A 70 8.14 18.76 1.44
CA LYS A 70 6.93 18.77 2.26
C LYS A 70 5.92 17.74 1.77
N GLN A 71 5.73 17.63 0.47
CA GLN A 71 4.83 16.65 -0.14
C GLN A 71 5.25 15.22 0.19
N ARG A 72 6.55 14.87 0.03
CA ARG A 72 7.05 13.53 0.39
C ARG A 72 6.82 13.21 1.85
N ASN A 73 7.07 14.16 2.75
CA ASN A 73 6.86 13.94 4.18
C ASN A 73 5.38 13.70 4.49
N ALA A 74 4.46 14.49 3.92
CA ALA A 74 3.03 14.27 4.09
C ALA A 74 2.57 12.92 3.51
N CYS A 75 3.14 12.49 2.38
CA CYS A 75 2.90 11.18 1.77
C CYS A 75 3.39 10.05 2.71
N SER A 76 4.60 10.17 3.24
CA SER A 76 5.20 9.19 4.15
C SER A 76 4.42 9.04 5.46
N GLU A 77 3.95 10.14 6.05
CA GLU A 77 3.08 10.08 7.23
C GLU A 77 1.75 9.35 6.94
N ARG A 78 1.21 9.48 5.72
CA ARG A 78 0.04 8.69 5.32
C ARG A 78 0.36 7.20 5.17
N CYS A 79 1.53 6.84 4.63
CA CYS A 79 1.94 5.43 4.53
C CYS A 79 2.03 4.76 5.90
N LYS A 80 2.49 5.47 6.94
CA LYS A 80 2.57 4.92 8.31
C LYS A 80 1.21 4.50 8.87
N LEU A 81 0.12 5.10 8.39
CA LEU A 81 -1.23 4.73 8.83
C LEU A 81 -1.56 3.26 8.52
N ILE A 82 -0.98 2.69 7.45
CA ILE A 82 -1.14 1.27 7.05
C ILE A 82 -0.74 0.34 8.21
N LEU A 83 0.33 0.68 8.92
CA LEU A 83 0.84 -0.14 10.02
C LEU A 83 -0.13 -0.13 11.21
N SER A 84 -0.77 1.02 11.47
CA SER A 84 -1.67 1.25 12.60
C SER A 84 -3.13 0.84 12.38
N GLN A 85 -3.57 0.63 11.15
CA GLN A 85 -4.98 0.32 10.85
C GLN A 85 -5.38 -1.09 11.35
N PRO A 86 -6.56 -1.27 11.96
CA PRO A 86 -7.08 -2.61 12.23
C PRO A 86 -7.40 -3.36 10.92
N TYR A 87 -7.25 -4.69 10.94
CA TYR A 87 -7.64 -5.60 9.84
C TYR A 87 -9.05 -6.10 10.01
#